data_AF-A0A6B3FDK7-F1
#
_entry.id   AF-A0A6B3FDK7-F1
#
_cell.length_a   1.000
_cell.length_b   1.000
_cell.length_c   1.000
_cell.angle_alpha   90.00
_cell.angle_beta   90.00
_cell.angle_gamma   90.00
#
_symmetry.space_group_name_H-M   'P 1'
#
loop_
_entity.id
_entity.type
_entity.pdbx_description
1 polymer ?
#
loop_
_entity_poly.entity_id
_entity_poly.type
_entity_poly.pdbx_seq_one_letter_code
_entity_poly.pdbx_strand_id
1 'polypeptide(L)'
;HPWNRRSAPTSLAENIDGMPEDDDLNYPLLSLLLLQRHGRSFTTADLARLWLDELPAGRAFTAERIAYGNLLAGVEPPETARRRNPFREWIGAQIRADAHGWTHPGDPAGAAAQAHRDAVLTHTGNGVYGAMFTAAALAVAAGGESDVHGCLAAGLRVVPPHSRYARAVRLGIETARTEREFDA
;
A
#
# COMPACT_ATOMS: atom_id res chain seq x y z
N HIS A 1 2.65 -22.67 13.33
CA HIS A 1 2.94 -22.01 14.62
C HIS A 1 2.58 -20.53 14.50
N PRO A 2 1.66 -19.97 15.30
CA PRO A 2 1.29 -18.56 15.19
C PRO A 2 2.46 -17.72 15.71
N TRP A 3 2.91 -16.77 14.89
CA TRP A 3 4.15 -16.00 15.08
C TRP A 3 4.03 -14.87 16.10
N ASN A 4 2.84 -14.61 16.65
CA ASN A 4 2.62 -13.53 17.59
C ASN A 4 1.97 -14.02 18.91
N ARG A 5 2.74 -14.71 19.75
CA ARG A 5 2.32 -15.08 21.12
C ARG A 5 2.25 -13.88 22.09
N ARG A 6 2.89 -12.75 21.76
CA ARG A 6 3.05 -11.62 22.69
C ARG A 6 1.84 -10.70 22.72
N SER A 7 1.11 -10.61 21.62
CA SER A 7 0.00 -9.65 21.45
C SER A 7 -1.38 -10.21 21.78
N ALA A 8 -1.52 -11.54 21.83
CA ALA A 8 -2.80 -12.19 22.10
C ALA A 8 -3.47 -11.84 23.45
N PRO A 9 -2.73 -11.57 24.56
CA PRO A 9 -3.38 -11.32 25.85
C PRO A 9 -3.70 -9.84 26.16
N THR A 10 -3.16 -8.87 25.41
CA THR A 10 -3.20 -7.43 25.78
C THR A 10 -4.08 -6.55 24.88
N SER A 11 -4.75 -7.14 23.89
CA SER A 11 -5.48 -6.36 22.87
C SER A 11 -6.81 -7.04 22.49
N LEU A 12 -7.52 -7.52 23.51
CA LEU A 12 -8.87 -8.06 23.38
C LEU A 12 -9.87 -7.11 24.02
N ALA A 13 -11.15 -7.20 23.63
CA ALA A 13 -12.21 -6.51 24.34
C ALA A 13 -12.09 -6.82 25.84
N GLU A 14 -12.25 -5.79 26.68
CA GLU A 14 -12.06 -5.83 28.15
C GLU A 14 -10.61 -5.77 28.67
N ASN A 15 -9.59 -5.93 27.81
CA ASN A 15 -8.17 -5.73 28.18
C ASN A 15 -7.38 -5.09 27.03
N ILE A 16 -7.41 -3.75 26.96
CA ILE A 16 -6.64 -2.95 26.00
C ILE A 16 -5.44 -2.33 26.73
N ASP A 17 -4.28 -2.97 26.61
CA ASP A 17 -2.98 -2.51 27.08
C ASP A 17 -2.04 -2.33 25.87
N GLY A 18 -2.30 -1.25 25.13
CA GLY A 18 -1.65 -0.96 23.85
C GLY A 18 -2.23 -1.74 22.66
N MET A 19 -1.63 -1.50 21.49
CA MET A 19 -1.96 -2.19 20.25
C MET A 19 -0.78 -3.08 19.84
N PRO A 20 -1.03 -4.30 19.34
CA PRO A 20 0.00 -5.12 18.74
C PRO A 20 0.67 -4.36 17.61
N GLU A 21 1.99 -4.44 17.53
CA GLU A 21 2.68 -4.00 16.32
C GLU A 21 2.22 -4.89 15.15
N ASP A 22 1.71 -4.23 14.11
CA ASP A 22 1.34 -4.80 12.83
C ASP A 22 2.12 -4.10 11.69
N ASP A 23 2.12 -4.73 10.52
CA ASP A 23 2.79 -4.18 9.36
C ASP A 23 2.06 -2.94 8.79
N ASP A 24 0.74 -2.85 8.98
CA ASP A 24 -0.08 -1.68 8.65
C ASP A 24 0.38 -0.41 9.39
N LEU A 25 0.94 -0.50 10.59
CA LEU A 25 1.56 0.63 11.32
C LEU A 25 3.02 0.87 10.93
N ASN A 26 3.78 -0.20 10.65
CA ASN A 26 5.20 -0.10 10.32
C ASN A 26 5.44 0.64 8.99
N TYR A 27 4.65 0.34 7.95
CA TYR A 27 4.88 0.90 6.62
C TYR A 27 4.60 2.41 6.49
N PRO A 28 3.56 2.98 7.12
CA PRO A 28 3.41 4.44 7.19
C PRO A 28 4.60 5.12 7.85
N LEU A 29 5.13 4.58 8.96
CA LEU A 29 6.31 5.13 9.62
C LEU A 29 7.56 5.06 8.72
N LEU A 30 7.78 3.93 8.04
CA LEU A 30 8.85 3.80 7.05
C LEU A 30 8.67 4.78 5.89
N SER A 31 7.45 5.02 5.43
CA SER A 31 7.16 5.98 4.36
C SER A 31 7.46 7.41 4.78
N LEU A 32 7.15 7.79 6.02
CA LEU A 32 7.53 9.09 6.58
C LEU A 32 9.06 9.23 6.64
N LEU A 33 9.76 8.20 7.13
CA LEU A 33 11.22 8.19 7.20
C LEU A 33 11.87 8.28 5.80
N LEU A 34 11.32 7.56 4.82
CA LEU A 34 11.74 7.62 3.42
C LEU A 34 11.64 9.03 2.87
N LEU A 35 10.49 9.68 3.07
CA LEU A 35 10.24 11.05 2.60
C LEU A 35 11.12 12.07 3.32
N GLN A 36 11.42 11.87 4.60
CA GLN A 36 12.36 12.73 5.34
C GLN A 36 13.80 12.60 4.83
N ARG A 37 14.26 11.38 4.51
CA ARG A 37 15.64 11.13 4.08
C ARG A 37 15.88 11.42 2.59
N HIS A 38 14.91 11.10 1.73
CA HIS A 38 15.09 11.11 0.27
C HIS A 38 14.12 12.06 -0.46
N GLY A 39 13.20 12.70 0.25
CA GLY A 39 12.20 13.58 -0.33
C GLY A 39 11.19 12.84 -1.20
N ARG A 40 10.31 13.61 -1.86
CA ARG A 40 9.24 13.06 -2.72
C ARG A 40 9.77 12.36 -3.97
N SER A 41 11.01 12.67 -4.37
CA SER A 41 11.70 12.12 -5.55
C SER A 41 12.49 10.83 -5.28
N PHE A 42 12.28 10.17 -4.13
CA PHE A 42 12.93 8.90 -3.81
C PHE A 42 12.77 7.88 -4.96
N THR A 43 13.77 7.02 -5.11
CA THR A 43 13.78 5.89 -6.04
C THR A 43 13.40 4.59 -5.32
N THR A 44 12.97 3.58 -6.06
CA THR A 44 12.75 2.24 -5.50
C THR A 44 14.02 1.68 -4.83
N ALA A 45 15.21 2.06 -5.29
CA ALA A 45 16.47 1.69 -4.69
C ALA A 45 16.75 2.41 -3.36
N ASP A 46 16.28 3.65 -3.18
CA ASP A 46 16.30 4.33 -1.86
C ASP A 46 15.40 3.57 -0.87
N LEU A 47 14.20 3.20 -1.29
CA LEU A 47 13.29 2.40 -0.47
C LEU A 47 13.87 1.03 -0.10
N ALA A 48 14.47 0.33 -1.07
CA ALA A 48 15.09 -0.97 -0.85
C ALA A 48 16.20 -0.90 0.21
N ARG A 49 17.05 0.14 0.13
CA ARG A 49 18.10 0.38 1.15
C ARG A 49 17.49 0.72 2.50
N LEU A 50 16.49 1.60 2.53
CA LEU A 50 15.80 1.94 3.77
C LEU A 50 15.21 0.70 4.46
N TRP A 51 14.64 -0.24 3.69
CA TRP A 51 14.13 -1.49 4.24
C TRP A 51 15.23 -2.34 4.87
N LEU A 52 16.39 -2.46 4.20
CA LEU A 52 17.54 -3.19 4.72
C LEU A 52 18.10 -2.56 6.00
N ASP A 53 18.02 -1.23 6.11
CA ASP A 53 18.52 -0.48 7.26
C ASP A 53 17.55 -0.50 8.46
N GLU A 54 16.23 -0.40 8.21
CA GLU A 54 15.25 -0.03 9.25
C GLU A 54 14.15 -1.08 9.48
N LEU A 55 13.84 -1.95 8.51
CA LEU A 55 12.73 -2.90 8.60
C LEU A 55 13.27 -4.31 8.91
N PRO A 56 13.09 -4.84 10.14
CA PRO A 56 13.54 -6.20 10.41
C PRO A 56 12.79 -7.21 9.52
N ALA A 57 13.51 -8.09 8.83
CA ALA A 57 12.94 -9.04 7.86
C ALA A 57 11.78 -9.90 8.43
N GLY A 58 11.80 -10.19 9.73
CA GLY A 58 10.73 -10.92 10.43
C GLY A 58 9.41 -10.16 10.58
N ARG A 59 9.37 -8.87 10.22
CA ARG A 59 8.20 -7.98 10.28
C ARG A 59 7.57 -7.70 8.90
N ALA A 60 8.14 -8.21 7.82
CA ALA A 60 7.51 -8.20 6.50
C ALA A 60 6.69 -9.48 6.30
N PHE A 61 5.59 -9.44 5.55
CA PHE A 61 4.70 -10.59 5.32
C PHE A 61 4.51 -10.86 3.82
N THR A 62 4.06 -12.05 3.46
CA THR A 62 3.66 -12.42 2.08
C THR A 62 4.60 -11.93 0.96
N ALA A 63 4.16 -11.00 0.10
CA ALA A 63 4.90 -10.48 -1.03
C ALA A 63 6.15 -9.73 -0.60
N GLU A 64 6.02 -8.91 0.45
CA GLU A 64 7.07 -8.10 1.04
C GLU A 64 8.16 -8.98 1.63
N ARG A 65 7.78 -10.07 2.33
CA ARG A 65 8.76 -11.01 2.88
C ARG A 65 9.60 -11.69 1.80
N ILE A 66 8.96 -12.10 0.69
CA ILE A 66 9.68 -12.73 -0.42
C ILE A 66 10.58 -11.70 -1.12
N ALA A 67 10.08 -10.50 -1.37
CA ALA A 67 10.86 -9.42 -1.96
C ALA A 67 12.06 -9.03 -1.08
N TYR A 68 11.88 -8.97 0.24
CA TYR A 68 12.95 -8.75 1.22
C TYR A 68 14.00 -9.87 1.13
N GLY A 69 13.56 -11.14 1.12
CA GLY A 69 14.47 -12.27 0.93
C GLY A 69 15.24 -12.21 -0.40
N ASN A 70 14.60 -11.70 -1.46
CA ASN A 70 15.26 -11.46 -2.74
C ASN A 70 16.31 -10.35 -2.65
N LEU A 71 16.03 -9.24 -1.94
CA LEU A 71 17.02 -8.19 -1.66
C LEU A 71 18.25 -8.76 -0.93
N LEU A 72 18.03 -9.54 0.13
CA LEU A 72 19.10 -10.20 0.89
C LEU A 72 19.91 -11.20 0.03
N ALA A 73 19.31 -11.74 -1.02
CA ALA A 73 19.95 -12.60 -2.00
C ALA A 73 20.62 -11.83 -3.17
N GLY A 74 20.70 -10.50 -3.09
CA GLY A 74 21.34 -9.65 -4.10
C GLY A 74 20.51 -9.43 -5.37
N VAL A 75 19.19 -9.64 -5.31
CA VAL A 75 18.28 -9.34 -6.42
C VAL A 75 17.85 -7.89 -6.31
N GLU A 76 17.99 -7.14 -7.39
CA GLU A 76 17.62 -5.73 -7.44
C GLU A 76 16.17 -5.50 -7.89
N PRO A 77 15.50 -4.42 -7.42
CA PRO A 77 14.20 -4.04 -7.94
C PRO A 77 14.24 -3.70 -9.45
N PRO A 78 13.18 -3.99 -10.21
CA PRO A 78 11.89 -4.56 -9.78
C PRO A 78 11.86 -6.10 -9.79
N GLU A 79 12.98 -6.79 -10.00
CA GLU A 79 13.00 -8.26 -10.06
C GLU A 79 12.72 -8.90 -8.69
N THR A 80 12.99 -8.17 -7.61
CA THR A 80 12.58 -8.49 -6.23
C THR A 80 11.10 -8.88 -6.12
N ALA A 81 10.23 -8.18 -6.85
CA ALA A 81 8.79 -8.42 -6.88
C ALA A 81 8.39 -9.63 -7.74
N ARG A 82 9.24 -10.06 -8.69
CA ARG A 82 8.92 -11.07 -9.70
C ARG A 82 9.46 -12.46 -9.35
N ARG A 83 10.64 -12.50 -8.76
CA ARG A 83 11.34 -13.75 -8.48
C ARG A 83 10.65 -14.52 -7.35
N ARG A 84 10.01 -15.64 -7.72
CA ARG A 84 9.38 -16.61 -6.78
C ARG A 84 8.40 -15.98 -5.77
N ASN A 85 7.76 -14.87 -6.13
CA ASN A 85 6.80 -14.18 -5.27
C ASN A 85 5.36 -14.51 -5.71
N PRO A 86 4.66 -15.50 -5.12
CA PRO A 86 3.30 -15.82 -5.52
C PRO A 86 2.26 -14.76 -5.08
N PHE A 87 2.63 -13.89 -4.14
CA PHE A 87 1.74 -12.90 -3.51
C PHE A 87 1.81 -11.53 -4.19
N ARG A 88 2.61 -11.37 -5.25
CA ARG A 88 2.92 -10.10 -5.93
C ARG A 88 1.73 -9.27 -6.42
N GLU A 89 0.52 -9.82 -6.48
CA GLU A 89 -0.72 -9.12 -6.86
C GLU A 89 -1.71 -8.94 -5.69
N TRP A 90 -1.31 -9.25 -4.45
CA TRP A 90 -2.13 -9.09 -3.25
C TRP A 90 -2.11 -7.63 -2.74
N ILE A 91 -2.85 -7.38 -1.65
CA ILE A 91 -3.15 -6.04 -1.13
C ILE A 91 -1.95 -5.33 -0.46
N GLY A 92 -0.83 -6.01 -0.23
CA GLY A 92 0.27 -5.51 0.60
C GLY A 92 0.85 -4.16 0.17
N ALA A 93 0.97 -3.87 -1.12
CA ALA A 93 1.37 -2.53 -1.56
C ALA A 93 0.28 -1.47 -1.34
N GLN A 94 -1.00 -1.86 -1.36
CA GLN A 94 -2.12 -0.93 -1.20
C GLN A 94 -2.20 -0.36 0.22
N ILE A 95 -1.95 -1.18 1.26
CA ILE A 95 -1.99 -0.73 2.65
C ILE A 95 -0.89 0.29 3.01
N ARG A 96 0.12 0.44 2.14
CA ARG A 96 1.26 1.36 2.32
C ARG A 96 1.07 2.68 1.55
N ALA A 97 0.00 2.78 0.77
CA ALA A 97 -0.17 3.86 -0.20
C ALA A 97 -0.62 5.19 0.42
N ASP A 98 -1.15 5.16 1.64
CA ASP A 98 -1.81 6.29 2.28
C ASP A 98 -0.92 7.53 2.39
N ALA A 99 0.31 7.34 2.87
CA ALA A 99 1.29 8.41 3.01
C ALA A 99 1.60 9.12 1.67
N HIS A 100 1.56 8.38 0.55
CA HIS A 100 1.77 8.97 -0.77
C HIS A 100 0.59 9.85 -1.19
N GLY A 101 -0.65 9.47 -0.84
CA GLY A 101 -1.83 10.32 -1.07
C GLY A 101 -1.82 11.58 -0.21
N TRP A 102 -1.58 11.45 1.10
CA TRP A 102 -1.59 12.58 2.04
C TRP A 102 -0.51 13.63 1.74
N THR A 103 0.59 13.25 1.11
CA THR A 103 1.68 14.15 0.75
C THR A 103 1.53 14.78 -0.64
N HIS A 104 0.42 14.51 -1.33
CA HIS A 104 0.07 15.02 -2.66
C HIS A 104 -1.37 15.58 -2.69
N PRO A 105 -1.78 16.48 -1.78
CA PRO A 105 -3.16 16.99 -1.78
C PRO A 105 -3.48 17.67 -3.12
N GLY A 106 -4.56 17.23 -3.77
CA GLY A 106 -5.00 17.70 -5.08
C GLY A 106 -4.18 17.19 -6.28
N ASP A 107 -3.13 16.37 -6.06
CA ASP A 107 -2.25 15.85 -7.12
C ASP A 107 -2.30 14.31 -7.22
N PRO A 108 -3.38 13.74 -7.78
CA PRO A 108 -3.54 12.29 -7.91
C PRO A 108 -2.48 11.64 -8.80
N ALA A 109 -1.96 12.36 -9.79
CA ALA A 109 -0.95 11.83 -10.71
C ALA A 109 0.40 11.68 -10.01
N GLY A 110 0.83 12.71 -9.26
CA GLY A 110 2.05 12.65 -8.45
C GLY A 110 1.95 11.59 -7.35
N ALA A 111 0.80 11.49 -6.67
CA ALA A 111 0.55 10.48 -5.66
C ALA A 111 0.69 9.06 -6.21
N ALA A 112 0.03 8.77 -7.34
CA ALA A 112 0.12 7.47 -8.00
C ALA A 112 1.53 7.16 -8.49
N ALA A 113 2.25 8.14 -9.03
CA ALA A 113 3.64 7.96 -9.46
C ALA A 113 4.57 7.64 -8.29
N GLN A 114 4.37 8.28 -7.14
CA GLN A 114 5.14 8.00 -5.92
C GLN A 114 4.81 6.61 -5.36
N ALA A 115 3.52 6.27 -5.24
CA ALA A 115 3.07 4.95 -4.82
C ALA A 115 3.55 3.83 -5.77
N HIS A 116 3.62 4.09 -7.07
CA HIS A 116 4.20 3.14 -8.02
C HIS A 116 5.68 2.84 -7.71
N ARG A 117 6.50 3.87 -7.44
CA ARG A 117 7.93 3.67 -7.09
C ARG A 117 8.10 2.82 -5.83
N ASP A 118 7.22 3.00 -4.85
CA ASP A 118 7.19 2.16 -3.66
C ASP A 118 6.75 0.72 -3.97
N ALA A 119 5.61 0.57 -4.66
CA ALA A 119 4.96 -0.71 -4.85
C ALA A 119 5.77 -1.69 -5.70
N VAL A 120 6.53 -1.21 -6.69
CA VAL A 120 7.32 -2.09 -7.58
C VAL A 120 8.51 -2.76 -6.89
N LEU A 121 8.82 -2.39 -5.64
CA LEU A 121 9.78 -3.13 -4.83
C LEU A 121 9.30 -4.56 -4.54
N THR A 122 7.99 -4.72 -4.31
CA THR A 122 7.41 -5.94 -3.73
C THR A 122 6.29 -6.54 -4.58
N HIS A 123 5.62 -5.73 -5.40
CA HIS A 123 4.41 -6.11 -6.13
C HIS A 123 4.53 -5.87 -7.65
N THR A 124 3.62 -6.50 -8.38
CA THR A 124 3.39 -6.29 -9.81
C THR A 124 1.88 -6.26 -10.09
N GLY A 125 1.46 -5.87 -11.30
CA GLY A 125 0.07 -6.00 -11.73
C GLY A 125 -0.93 -5.37 -10.76
N ASN A 126 -1.95 -6.12 -10.35
CA ASN A 126 -3.01 -5.60 -9.48
C ASN A 126 -2.50 -5.11 -8.11
N GLY A 127 -1.39 -5.64 -7.60
CA GLY A 127 -0.80 -5.16 -6.34
C GLY A 127 -0.28 -3.72 -6.48
N VAL A 128 0.36 -3.41 -7.61
CA VAL A 128 0.81 -2.04 -7.92
C VAL A 128 -0.38 -1.13 -8.24
N TYR A 129 -1.36 -1.63 -9.00
CA TYR A 129 -2.55 -0.86 -9.33
C TYR A 129 -3.35 -0.47 -8.07
N GLY A 130 -3.40 -1.35 -7.07
CA GLY A 130 -4.01 -1.03 -5.79
C GLY A 130 -3.35 0.14 -5.09
N ALA A 131 -2.02 0.12 -4.98
CA ALA A 131 -1.28 1.23 -4.38
C ALA A 131 -1.49 2.55 -5.13
N MET A 132 -1.41 2.52 -6.47
CA MET A 132 -1.64 3.71 -7.30
C MET A 132 -3.05 4.26 -7.13
N PHE A 133 -4.06 3.39 -7.16
CA PHE A 133 -5.46 3.75 -7.00
C PHE A 133 -5.71 4.45 -5.65
N THR A 134 -5.27 3.82 -4.55
CA THR A 134 -5.48 4.34 -3.20
C THR A 134 -4.78 5.68 -3.00
N ALA A 135 -3.52 5.81 -3.42
CA ALA A 135 -2.79 7.08 -3.30
C ALA A 135 -3.48 8.21 -4.08
N ALA A 136 -3.94 7.95 -5.32
CA ALA A 136 -4.65 8.95 -6.12
C ALA A 136 -6.01 9.34 -5.53
N ALA A 137 -6.77 8.38 -5.00
CA ALA A 137 -8.05 8.66 -4.35
C ALA A 137 -7.85 9.52 -3.09
N LEU A 138 -6.87 9.18 -2.26
CA LEU A 138 -6.54 9.92 -1.03
C LEU A 138 -5.98 11.32 -1.32
N ALA A 139 -5.18 11.48 -2.38
CA ALA A 139 -4.71 12.79 -2.83
C ALA A 139 -5.87 13.75 -3.15
N VAL A 140 -6.90 13.25 -3.85
CA VAL A 140 -8.09 14.04 -4.16
C VAL A 140 -8.94 14.30 -2.91
N ALA A 141 -9.10 13.32 -2.03
CA ALA A 141 -9.79 13.51 -0.75
C ALA A 141 -9.10 14.58 0.11
N ALA A 142 -7.76 14.53 0.20
CA ALA A 142 -6.96 15.50 0.94
C ALA A 142 -7.00 16.92 0.33
N GLY A 143 -7.38 17.06 -0.94
CA GLY A 143 -7.64 18.35 -1.57
C GLY A 143 -8.95 19.01 -1.11
N GLY A 144 -9.91 18.24 -0.58
CA GLY A 144 -11.14 18.75 0.02
C GLY A 144 -12.24 19.19 -0.96
N GLU A 145 -12.03 19.11 -2.27
CA GLU A 145 -12.96 19.61 -3.29
C GLU A 145 -13.89 18.54 -3.87
N SER A 146 -13.70 17.26 -3.52
CA SER A 146 -14.41 16.13 -4.13
C SER A 146 -15.13 15.28 -3.11
N ASP A 147 -16.27 14.72 -3.52
CA ASP A 147 -16.96 13.67 -2.78
C ASP A 147 -16.26 12.30 -2.97
N VAL A 148 -16.81 11.27 -2.34
CA VAL A 148 -16.30 9.90 -2.45
C VAL A 148 -16.25 9.41 -3.90
N HIS A 149 -17.21 9.79 -4.74
CA HIS A 149 -17.25 9.37 -6.14
C HIS A 149 -16.15 10.05 -6.97
N GLY A 150 -15.86 11.32 -6.71
CA GLY A 150 -14.74 12.05 -7.29
C GLY A 150 -13.39 11.41 -6.93
N CYS A 151 -13.22 11.01 -5.66
CA CYS A 151 -12.02 10.30 -5.19
C CYS A 151 -11.85 8.94 -5.90
N LEU A 152 -12.91 8.14 -5.96
CA LEU A 152 -12.89 6.83 -6.64
C LEU A 152 -12.63 6.97 -8.14
N ALA A 153 -13.21 7.99 -8.79
CA ALA A 153 -12.95 8.30 -10.19
C ALA A 153 -11.48 8.69 -10.42
N ALA A 154 -10.88 9.46 -9.50
CA ALA A 154 -9.46 9.82 -9.58
C ALA A 154 -8.54 8.60 -9.49
N GLY A 155 -8.81 7.69 -8.55
CA GLY A 155 -8.11 6.41 -8.46
C GLY A 155 -8.24 5.59 -9.75
N LEU A 156 -9.43 5.52 -10.34
CA LEU A 156 -9.65 4.78 -11.59
C LEU A 156 -8.90 5.37 -12.80
N ARG A 157 -8.59 6.68 -12.80
CA ARG A 157 -7.86 7.34 -13.91
C ARG A 157 -6.38 6.97 -13.96
N VAL A 158 -5.78 6.53 -12.86
CA VAL A 158 -4.35 6.23 -12.79
C VAL A 158 -4.02 4.75 -13.01
N VAL A 159 -5.03 3.89 -13.11
CA VAL A 159 -4.87 2.44 -13.36
C VAL A 159 -5.26 2.09 -14.80
N PRO A 160 -4.71 1.01 -15.40
CA PRO A 160 -5.10 0.61 -16.76
C PRO A 160 -6.62 0.34 -16.83
N PRO A 161 -7.36 1.00 -17.75
CA PRO A 161 -8.83 1.04 -17.69
C PRO A 161 -9.50 -0.32 -17.92
N HIS A 162 -8.82 -1.25 -18.58
CA HIS A 162 -9.29 -2.61 -18.84
C HIS A 162 -8.65 -3.67 -17.92
N SER A 163 -7.95 -3.26 -16.86
CA SER A 163 -7.37 -4.19 -15.87
C SER A 163 -8.45 -4.89 -15.04
N ARG A 164 -8.10 -6.07 -14.51
CA ARG A 164 -8.94 -6.79 -13.53
C ARG A 164 -9.24 -5.91 -12.31
N TYR A 165 -8.24 -5.15 -11.85
CA TYR A 165 -8.39 -4.20 -10.75
C TYR A 165 -9.45 -3.13 -11.05
N ALA A 166 -9.34 -2.42 -12.17
CA ALA A 166 -10.32 -1.39 -12.55
C ALA A 166 -11.74 -1.96 -12.69
N ARG A 167 -11.87 -3.19 -13.21
CA ARG A 167 -13.16 -3.89 -13.28
C ARG A 167 -13.73 -4.19 -11.89
N ALA A 168 -12.90 -4.67 -10.95
CA ALA A 168 -13.32 -4.97 -9.59
C ALA A 168 -13.77 -3.71 -8.83
N VAL A 169 -13.05 -2.60 -8.97
CA VAL A 169 -13.45 -1.33 -8.37
C VAL A 169 -14.77 -0.83 -8.94
N ARG A 170 -14.96 -0.86 -10.28
CA ARG A 170 -16.23 -0.47 -10.90
C ARG A 170 -17.40 -1.34 -10.44
N LEU A 171 -17.16 -2.65 -10.29
CA LEU A 171 -18.15 -3.56 -9.71
C LEU A 171 -18.54 -3.11 -8.29
N GLY A 172 -17.57 -2.83 -7.41
CA GLY A 172 -17.85 -2.32 -6.06
C GLY A 172 -18.65 -1.02 -6.05
N ILE A 173 -18.33 -0.08 -6.95
CA ILE A 173 -19.07 1.18 -7.11
C ILE A 173 -20.51 0.93 -7.58
N GLU A 174 -20.69 0.03 -8.54
CA GLU A 174 -22.01 -0.32 -9.06
C GLU A 174 -22.86 -1.00 -7.99
N THR A 175 -22.29 -2.00 -7.29
CA THR A 175 -22.96 -2.68 -6.17
C THR A 175 -23.37 -1.69 -5.07
N ALA A 176 -22.48 -0.78 -4.68
CA ALA A 176 -22.80 0.24 -3.68
C ALA A 176 -23.94 1.18 -4.10
N ARG A 177 -24.15 1.40 -5.40
CA ARG A 177 -25.27 2.22 -5.92
C ARG A 177 -26.59 1.46 -5.98
N THR A 178 -26.53 0.14 -6.14
CA THR A 178 -27.73 -0.69 -6.22
C THR A 178 -28.29 -1.07 -4.86
N GLU A 179 -27.45 -1.06 -3.81
CA GLU A 179 -27.91 -1.35 -2.45
C GLU A 179 -28.48 -0.12 -1.74
N ARG A 180 -29.71 -0.30 -1.25
CA ARG A 180 -30.53 0.80 -0.73
C ARG A 180 -30.34 1.02 0.77
N GLU A 181 -29.87 0.01 1.51
CA GLU A 181 -29.68 0.06 2.97
C GLU A 181 -28.46 -0.78 3.38
N PHE A 182 -27.51 -0.16 4.07
CA PHE A 182 -26.36 -0.86 4.69
C PHE A 182 -26.66 -1.31 6.13
N ASP A 183 -27.60 -0.63 6.79
CA ASP A 183 -27.89 -0.75 8.25
C ASP A 183 -29.33 -1.17 8.58
N ALA A 184 -30.12 -1.67 7.61
CA ALA A 184 -31.50 -2.14 7.86
C ALA A 184 -31.57 -3.58 8.36
#